data_AF-D1C086-F1
#
_entry.id   AF-D1C086-F1
#
_cell.length_a   1.000
_cell.length_b   1.000
_cell.length_c   1.000
_cell.angle_alpha   90.00
_cell.angle_beta   90.00
_cell.angle_gamma   90.00
#
_symmetry.space_group_name_H-M   'P 1'
#
loop_
_entity.id
_entity.type
_entity.pdbx_description
1 polymer ?
#
loop_
_entity_poly.entity_id
_entity_poly.type
_entity_poly.pdbx_seq_one_letter_code
_entity_poly.pdbx_strand_id
1 'polypeptide(L)'
;MSASVLFDEPGPRGRRLMVGGNIVGGIFVVGVAAWALIILAQRGQLDAGLWRTATDARAWEFYYLPGLRNTLQAAAVATVGAVLFGVLFGMGRLSHLRAVRWISSVVVEFFRAVPVLLMMVFLNVFFGVVLRGLVPDSAYAAVVVALVLYNGAVIAELVRSGVVNLPRGQSEAGLSLGLTQGQTLRSIQLPQALIAMLPAVISQLVVVLKDSALGQLIGYTDLLRSAQVLASGGGNPLQTLFVVAVLFILVNMGLSWVAHRLSRRLSSRTAGRTEAGPGIGPSIAVTRGVAAEV
;
A
#
# COMPACT_ATOMS: atom_id res chain seq x y z
N MET A 1 -5.31 3.33 -26.48
CA MET A 1 -4.89 1.93 -26.69
C MET A 1 -5.55 1.11 -25.59
N SER A 2 -6.77 0.65 -25.87
CA SER A 2 -7.62 -0.14 -24.96
C SER A 2 -7.20 -1.60 -25.03
N ALA A 3 -6.46 -2.07 -24.04
CA ALA A 3 -6.28 -3.49 -23.79
C ALA A 3 -7.24 -3.88 -22.65
N SER A 4 -8.48 -4.25 -22.99
CA SER A 4 -9.37 -4.98 -22.07
C SER A 4 -9.53 -6.40 -22.60
N VAL A 5 -8.63 -7.30 -22.19
CA VAL A 5 -8.72 -8.71 -22.58
C VAL A 5 -8.75 -9.53 -21.30
N LEU A 6 -9.92 -9.56 -20.67
CA LEU A 6 -10.35 -10.66 -19.79
C LEU A 6 -11.87 -10.70 -19.58
N PHE A 7 -12.59 -9.61 -19.88
CA PHE A 7 -14.05 -9.58 -19.89
C PHE A 7 -14.54 -9.08 -21.25
N ASP A 8 -15.49 -9.79 -21.86
CA ASP A 8 -16.23 -9.29 -23.02
C ASP A 8 -16.89 -7.95 -22.64
N GLU A 9 -16.81 -6.97 -23.53
CA GLU A 9 -17.51 -5.71 -23.31
C GLU A 9 -19.00 -6.01 -23.12
N PRO A 10 -19.64 -5.47 -22.06
CA PRO A 10 -21.04 -5.76 -21.81
C PRO A 10 -21.87 -5.32 -23.01
N GLY A 11 -22.62 -6.26 -23.59
CA GLY A 11 -23.56 -5.99 -24.66
C GLY A 11 -24.64 -4.98 -24.24
N PRO A 12 -25.49 -4.50 -25.18
CA PRO A 12 -26.47 -3.44 -24.91
C PRO A 12 -27.43 -3.76 -23.76
N ARG A 13 -27.80 -5.05 -23.58
CA ARG A 13 -28.58 -5.51 -22.41
C ARG A 13 -27.77 -5.49 -21.12
N GLY A 14 -26.49 -5.89 -21.17
CA GLY A 14 -25.57 -5.83 -20.05
C GLY A 14 -25.33 -4.41 -19.54
N ARG A 15 -25.14 -3.44 -20.45
CA ARG A 15 -25.02 -2.01 -20.08
C ARG A 15 -26.29 -1.48 -19.40
N ARG A 16 -27.48 -1.82 -19.92
CA ARG A 16 -28.77 -1.43 -19.29
C ARG A 16 -28.93 -2.03 -17.89
N LEU A 17 -28.57 -3.30 -17.70
CA LEU A 17 -28.59 -3.96 -16.39
C LEU A 17 -27.59 -3.34 -15.41
N MET A 18 -26.38 -3.01 -15.86
CA MET A 18 -25.37 -2.33 -15.03
C MET A 18 -25.84 -0.94 -14.62
N VAL A 19 -26.44 -0.16 -15.54
CA VAL A 19 -27.01 1.14 -15.20
C VAL A 19 -28.16 1.00 -14.21
N GLY A 20 -29.08 0.06 -14.44
CA GLY A 20 -30.17 -0.23 -13.49
C GLY A 20 -29.64 -0.64 -12.11
N GLY A 21 -28.65 -1.54 -12.07
CA GLY A 21 -27.98 -1.97 -10.84
C GLY A 21 -27.27 -0.82 -10.12
N ASN A 22 -26.59 0.06 -10.85
CA ASN A 22 -25.93 1.24 -10.27
C ASN A 22 -26.93 2.26 -9.73
N ILE A 23 -28.08 2.45 -10.40
CA ILE A 23 -29.14 3.33 -9.91
C ILE A 23 -29.74 2.76 -8.62
N VAL A 24 -30.12 1.48 -8.62
CA VAL A 24 -30.67 0.81 -7.43
C VAL A 24 -29.66 0.83 -6.28
N GLY A 25 -28.40 0.52 -6.56
CA GLY A 25 -27.31 0.61 -5.59
C GLY A 25 -27.11 2.03 -5.06
N GLY A 26 -27.17 3.04 -5.94
CA GLY A 26 -27.07 4.45 -5.57
C GLY A 26 -28.23 4.89 -4.66
N ILE A 27 -29.46 4.52 -5.01
CA ILE A 27 -30.65 4.78 -4.18
C ILE A 27 -30.51 4.10 -2.82
N PHE A 28 -30.04 2.85 -2.78
CA PHE A 28 -29.82 2.14 -1.53
C PHE A 28 -28.79 2.85 -0.64
N VAL A 29 -27.64 3.25 -1.19
CA VAL A 29 -26.59 3.98 -0.44
C VAL A 29 -27.10 5.32 0.08
N VAL A 30 -27.80 6.09 -0.75
CA VAL A 30 -28.41 7.37 -0.34
C VAL A 30 -29.47 7.15 0.74
N GLY A 31 -30.29 6.12 0.61
CA GLY A 31 -31.30 5.74 1.60
C GLY A 31 -30.69 5.39 2.95
N VAL A 32 -29.61 4.59 2.96
CA VAL A 32 -28.86 4.26 4.18
C VAL A 32 -28.22 5.51 4.80
N ALA A 33 -27.63 6.39 3.99
CA ALA A 33 -27.03 7.64 4.46
C ALA A 33 -28.09 8.58 5.06
N ALA A 34 -29.23 8.75 4.39
CA ALA A 34 -30.35 9.54 4.90
C ALA A 34 -30.90 8.96 6.20
N TRP A 35 -31.09 7.65 6.27
CA TRP A 35 -31.53 6.97 7.49
C TRP A 35 -30.56 7.18 8.65
N ALA A 36 -29.24 7.07 8.42
CA ALA A 36 -28.23 7.36 9.43
C ALA A 36 -28.26 8.82 9.90
N LEU A 37 -28.41 9.79 8.98
CA LEU A 37 -28.52 11.21 9.31
C LEU A 37 -29.78 11.52 10.11
N ILE A 38 -30.92 10.90 9.78
CA ILE A 38 -32.16 11.03 10.54
C ILE A 38 -31.97 10.52 11.97
N ILE A 39 -31.33 9.36 12.15
CA ILE A 39 -31.03 8.82 13.49
C ILE A 39 -30.10 9.77 14.26
N LEU A 40 -29.05 10.28 13.62
CA LEU A 40 -28.13 11.24 14.25
C LEU A 40 -28.85 12.53 14.67
N ALA A 41 -29.72 13.05 13.82
CA ALA A 41 -30.54 14.23 14.10
C ALA A 41 -31.46 13.99 15.30
N GLN A 42 -32.17 12.86 15.32
CA GLN A 42 -33.06 12.47 16.43
C GLN A 42 -32.31 12.29 17.76
N ARG A 43 -31.01 11.96 17.71
CA ARG A 43 -30.13 11.81 18.88
C ARG A 43 -29.38 13.10 19.26
N GLY A 44 -29.69 14.23 18.62
CA GLY A 44 -29.01 15.53 18.85
C GLY A 44 -27.55 15.55 18.38
N GLN A 45 -27.08 14.56 17.63
CA GLN A 45 -25.67 14.45 17.24
C GLN A 45 -25.26 15.44 16.14
N LEU A 46 -26.21 16.17 15.57
CA LEU A 46 -25.98 17.21 14.57
C LEU A 46 -25.91 18.62 15.18
N ASP A 47 -26.06 18.75 16.51
CA ASP A 47 -26.05 20.05 17.18
C ASP A 47 -24.71 20.79 16.98
N ALA A 48 -24.79 22.07 16.63
CA ALA A 48 -23.62 22.89 16.30
C ALA A 48 -22.58 22.95 17.45
N GLY A 49 -23.03 22.85 18.70
CA GLY A 49 -22.15 22.85 19.88
C GLY A 49 -21.21 21.64 19.94
N LEU A 50 -21.60 20.51 19.34
CA LEU A 50 -20.79 19.28 19.35
C LEU A 50 -19.57 19.40 18.42
N TRP A 51 -19.64 20.27 17.42
CA TRP A 51 -18.59 20.51 16.43
C TRP A 51 -17.49 21.46 16.90
N ARG A 52 -17.55 21.94 18.15
CA ARG A 52 -16.47 22.73 18.75
C ARG A 52 -15.14 22.00 18.73
N THR A 53 -15.13 20.66 18.83
CA THR A 53 -13.91 19.85 18.71
C THR A 53 -13.25 19.94 17.34
N ALA A 54 -13.95 20.38 16.30
CA ALA A 54 -13.40 20.60 14.96
C ALA A 54 -12.80 22.01 14.80
N THR A 55 -13.31 23.01 15.53
CA THR A 55 -12.91 24.42 15.38
C THR A 55 -12.02 24.94 16.51
N ASP A 56 -11.95 24.25 17.64
CA ASP A 56 -11.17 24.68 18.80
C ASP A 56 -9.66 24.55 18.53
N ALA A 57 -8.95 25.68 18.61
CA ALA A 57 -7.50 25.74 18.39
C ALA A 57 -6.72 24.82 19.35
N ARG A 58 -7.18 24.64 20.60
CA ARG A 58 -6.53 23.75 21.57
C ARG A 58 -6.63 22.29 21.17
N ALA A 59 -7.75 21.88 20.59
CA ALA A 59 -7.91 20.52 20.06
C ALA A 59 -6.89 20.23 18.94
N TRP A 60 -6.65 21.21 18.08
CA TRP A 60 -5.63 21.12 17.03
C TRP A 60 -4.21 21.08 17.59
N GLU A 61 -3.87 22.03 18.46
CA GLU A 61 -2.52 22.18 19.03
C GLU A 61 -2.09 20.97 19.86
N PHE A 62 -2.97 20.46 20.73
CA PHE A 62 -2.61 19.40 21.68
C PHE A 62 -2.92 17.98 21.20
N TYR A 63 -3.80 17.80 20.20
CA TYR A 63 -4.24 16.46 19.77
C TYR A 63 -4.08 16.20 18.28
N TYR A 64 -4.72 16.99 17.41
CA TYR A 64 -4.73 16.65 15.97
C TYR A 64 -3.36 16.82 15.30
N LEU A 65 -2.66 17.95 15.50
CA LEU A 65 -1.33 18.15 14.89
C LEU A 65 -0.28 17.19 15.46
N PRO A 66 -0.15 17.01 16.79
CA PRO A 66 0.80 16.04 17.35
C PRO A 66 0.49 14.60 16.91
N GLY A 67 -0.78 14.20 16.95
CA GLY A 67 -1.19 12.86 16.50
C GLY A 67 -0.90 12.64 15.01
N LEU A 68 -1.20 13.61 14.16
CA LEU A 68 -0.89 13.55 12.72
C LEU A 68 0.62 13.47 12.48
N ARG A 69 1.41 14.27 13.20
CA ARG A 69 2.88 14.23 13.13
C ARG A 69 3.39 12.83 13.49
N ASN A 70 2.89 12.25 14.57
CA ASN A 70 3.29 10.91 15.02
C ASN A 70 2.94 9.85 13.96
N THR A 71 1.71 9.86 13.44
CA THR A 71 1.29 8.99 12.33
C THR A 71 2.23 9.09 11.13
N LEU A 72 2.53 10.31 10.67
CA LEU A 72 3.41 10.54 9.52
C LEU A 72 4.85 10.12 9.81
N GLN A 73 5.36 10.37 11.01
CA GLN A 73 6.71 9.99 11.42
C GLN A 73 6.88 8.47 11.44
N ALA A 74 5.97 7.74 12.10
CA ALA A 74 6.01 6.28 12.13
C ALA A 74 5.90 5.69 10.72
N ALA A 75 4.97 6.21 9.91
CA ALA A 75 4.79 5.74 8.53
C ALA A 75 6.02 6.01 7.66
N ALA A 76 6.67 7.17 7.79
CA ALA A 76 7.87 7.52 7.03
C ALA A 76 9.07 6.64 7.40
N VAL A 77 9.33 6.44 8.70
CA VAL A 77 10.43 5.58 9.16
C VAL A 77 10.16 4.13 8.78
N ALA A 78 8.94 3.64 8.99
CA ALA A 78 8.56 2.28 8.60
C ALA A 78 8.64 2.06 7.09
N THR A 79 8.27 3.05 6.28
CA THR A 79 8.40 3.01 4.83
C THR A 79 9.85 2.81 4.40
N VAL A 80 10.78 3.63 4.91
CA VAL A 80 12.20 3.53 4.55
C VAL A 80 12.74 2.16 4.97
N GLY A 81 12.45 1.72 6.20
CA GLY A 81 12.87 0.41 6.68
C GLY A 81 12.27 -0.74 5.87
N ALA A 82 10.99 -0.67 5.49
CA ALA A 82 10.31 -1.68 4.68
C ALA A 82 10.91 -1.79 3.28
N VAL A 83 11.24 -0.66 2.63
CA VAL A 83 11.90 -0.68 1.31
C VAL A 83 13.28 -1.31 1.42
N LEU A 84 14.09 -0.92 2.43
CA LEU A 84 15.42 -1.50 2.64
C LEU A 84 15.33 -3.00 2.92
N PHE A 85 14.48 -3.41 3.86
CA PHE A 85 14.24 -4.81 4.18
C PHE A 85 13.76 -5.59 2.94
N GLY A 86 12.79 -5.05 2.21
CA GLY A 86 12.18 -5.71 1.07
C GLY A 86 13.14 -5.88 -0.10
N VAL A 87 13.96 -4.88 -0.41
CA VAL A 87 14.99 -4.99 -1.43
C VAL A 87 16.06 -6.01 -1.02
N LEU A 88 16.54 -5.96 0.22
CA LEU A 88 17.55 -6.89 0.73
C LEU A 88 17.07 -8.35 0.70
N PHE A 89 15.91 -8.64 1.31
CA PHE A 89 15.36 -9.99 1.37
C PHE A 89 14.82 -10.46 0.01
N GLY A 90 14.28 -9.55 -0.82
CA GLY A 90 13.88 -9.84 -2.19
C GLY A 90 15.06 -10.31 -3.04
N MET A 91 16.21 -9.62 -2.96
CA MET A 91 17.45 -10.07 -3.59
C MET A 91 17.94 -11.39 -3.00
N GLY A 92 17.86 -11.58 -1.67
CA GLY A 92 18.23 -12.82 -1.01
C GLY A 92 17.47 -14.04 -1.54
N ARG A 93 16.17 -13.89 -1.82
CA ARG A 93 15.32 -14.93 -2.43
C ARG A 93 15.66 -15.23 -3.89
N LEU A 94 16.34 -14.33 -4.58
CA LEU A 94 16.84 -14.53 -5.94
C LEU A 94 18.28 -15.05 -5.98
N SER A 95 18.93 -15.18 -4.82
CA SER A 95 20.33 -15.62 -4.71
C SER A 95 20.52 -17.05 -5.21
N HIS A 96 21.69 -17.32 -5.81
CA HIS A 96 22.15 -18.65 -6.21
C HIS A 96 22.52 -19.55 -5.04
N LEU A 97 22.94 -18.94 -3.93
CA LEU A 97 23.28 -19.66 -2.70
C LEU A 97 22.01 -20.20 -2.06
N ARG A 98 21.86 -21.53 -2.05
CA ARG A 98 20.67 -22.23 -1.53
C ARG A 98 20.34 -21.81 -0.09
N ALA A 99 21.36 -21.66 0.76
CA ALA A 99 21.19 -21.24 2.15
C ALA A 99 20.60 -19.82 2.26
N VAL A 100 21.15 -18.84 1.53
CA VAL A 100 20.65 -17.45 1.52
C VAL A 100 19.21 -17.42 1.02
N ARG A 101 18.93 -18.10 -0.09
CA ARG A 101 17.59 -18.19 -0.67
C ARG A 101 16.58 -18.76 0.32
N TRP A 102 16.95 -19.85 0.99
CA TRP A 102 16.07 -20.53 1.93
C TRP A 102 15.80 -19.67 3.16
N ILE A 103 16.84 -19.11 3.81
CA ILE A 103 16.70 -18.22 4.96
C ILE A 103 15.83 -17.01 4.61
N SER A 104 16.12 -16.34 3.48
CA SER A 104 15.32 -15.20 3.06
C SER A 104 13.87 -15.56 2.76
N SER A 105 13.62 -16.76 2.22
CA SER A 105 12.24 -17.22 1.97
C SER A 105 11.52 -17.52 3.28
N VAL A 106 12.15 -18.20 4.24
CA VAL A 106 11.53 -18.46 5.55
C VAL A 106 11.18 -17.16 6.27
N VAL A 107 12.11 -16.20 6.27
CA VAL A 107 11.90 -14.89 6.91
C VAL A 107 10.73 -14.12 6.26
N VAL A 108 10.70 -14.04 4.93
CA VAL A 108 9.65 -13.30 4.21
C VAL A 108 8.29 -13.98 4.39
N GLU A 109 8.22 -15.30 4.29
CA GLU A 109 6.97 -16.04 4.38
C GLU A 109 6.42 -16.01 5.82
N PHE A 110 7.29 -16.05 6.82
CA PHE A 110 6.90 -15.89 8.22
C PHE A 110 6.25 -14.52 8.46
N PHE A 111 6.93 -13.42 8.10
CA PHE A 111 6.40 -12.07 8.37
C PHE A 111 5.16 -11.72 7.54
N ARG A 112 4.94 -12.39 6.40
CA ARG A 112 3.69 -12.28 5.64
C ARG A 112 2.54 -13.09 6.26
N ALA A 113 2.86 -14.19 6.93
CA ALA A 113 1.86 -15.05 7.56
C ALA A 113 1.36 -14.50 8.90
N VAL A 114 2.19 -13.75 9.62
CA VAL A 114 1.83 -13.18 10.92
C VAL A 114 0.97 -11.93 10.74
N PRO A 115 -0.21 -11.83 11.37
CA PRO A 115 -0.99 -10.60 11.39
C PRO A 115 -0.19 -9.44 11.99
N VAL A 116 -0.09 -8.32 11.28
CA VAL A 116 0.75 -7.18 11.69
C VAL A 116 0.37 -6.63 13.07
N LEU A 117 -0.92 -6.61 13.41
CA LEU A 117 -1.40 -6.18 14.73
C LEU A 117 -0.90 -7.11 15.85
N LEU A 118 -0.94 -8.43 15.62
CA LEU A 118 -0.42 -9.41 16.59
C LEU A 118 1.07 -9.19 16.81
N MET A 119 1.81 -8.94 15.73
CA MET A 119 3.23 -8.60 15.79
C MET A 119 3.47 -7.30 16.57
N MET A 120 2.67 -6.25 16.37
CA MET A 120 2.76 -5.00 17.15
C MET A 120 2.55 -5.24 18.64
N VAL A 121 1.52 -6.01 19.02
CA VAL A 121 1.23 -6.36 20.42
C VAL A 121 2.40 -7.13 21.03
N PHE A 122 2.88 -8.16 20.35
CA PHE A 122 4.02 -8.95 20.82
C PHE A 122 5.28 -8.10 21.00
N LEU A 123 5.64 -7.30 19.99
CA LEU A 123 6.84 -6.46 20.03
C LEU A 123 6.74 -5.37 21.11
N ASN A 124 5.56 -4.81 21.35
CA ASN A 124 5.39 -3.82 22.42
C ASN A 124 5.65 -4.42 23.80
N VAL A 125 5.13 -5.62 24.05
CA VAL A 125 5.40 -6.35 25.30
C VAL A 125 6.87 -6.74 25.39
N PHE A 126 7.45 -7.26 24.31
CA PHE A 126 8.85 -7.66 24.28
C PHE A 126 9.79 -6.46 24.55
N PHE A 127 9.56 -5.32 23.88
CA PHE A 127 10.36 -4.11 24.10
C PHE A 127 10.12 -3.48 25.47
N GLY A 128 8.87 -3.45 25.95
CA GLY A 128 8.50 -2.85 27.23
C GLY A 128 8.91 -3.66 28.46
N VAL A 129 9.02 -4.99 28.32
CA VAL A 129 9.37 -5.90 29.43
C VAL A 129 10.81 -6.39 29.31
N VAL A 130 11.18 -6.99 28.18
CA VAL A 130 12.49 -7.66 28.00
C VAL A 130 13.60 -6.66 27.71
N LEU A 131 13.33 -5.68 26.84
CA LEU A 131 14.31 -4.63 26.48
C LEU A 131 14.06 -3.31 27.21
N ARG A 132 13.43 -3.37 28.39
CA ARG A 132 13.09 -2.20 29.18
C ARG A 132 14.34 -1.36 29.48
N GLY A 133 14.27 -0.06 29.21
CA GLY A 133 15.38 0.88 29.42
C GLY A 133 16.37 0.97 28.24
N LEU A 134 16.35 0.01 27.30
CA LEU A 134 17.10 0.11 26.04
C LEU A 134 16.28 0.76 24.93
N VAL A 135 14.97 0.53 24.92
CA VAL A 135 14.02 1.13 23.98
C VAL A 135 13.20 2.19 24.72
N PRO A 136 13.38 3.50 24.42
CA PRO A 136 12.70 4.57 25.15
C PRO A 136 11.17 4.57 24.99
N ASP A 137 10.70 4.27 23.77
CA ASP A 137 9.27 4.18 23.43
C ASP A 137 8.99 2.81 22.80
N SER A 138 8.51 1.88 23.62
CA SER A 138 8.17 0.53 23.17
C SER A 138 7.04 0.51 22.15
N ALA A 139 6.05 1.39 22.30
CA ALA A 139 4.89 1.42 21.42
C ALA A 139 5.27 1.92 20.03
N TYR A 140 6.01 3.03 19.94
CA TYR A 140 6.55 3.53 18.68
C TYR A 140 7.46 2.50 18.00
N ALA A 141 8.40 1.91 18.74
CA ALA A 141 9.31 0.91 18.19
C ALA A 141 8.55 -0.33 17.69
N ALA A 142 7.54 -0.79 18.42
CA ALA A 142 6.72 -1.92 18.01
C ALA A 142 5.93 -1.63 16.73
N VAL A 143 5.30 -0.46 16.61
CA VAL A 143 4.62 -0.03 15.38
C VAL A 143 5.61 -0.01 14.21
N VAL A 144 6.74 0.68 14.36
CA VAL A 144 7.73 0.84 13.28
C VAL A 144 8.28 -0.51 12.86
N VAL A 145 8.79 -1.32 13.80
CA VAL A 145 9.40 -2.62 13.48
C VAL A 145 8.38 -3.58 12.87
N ALA A 146 7.15 -3.65 13.40
CA ALA A 146 6.10 -4.47 12.83
C ALA A 146 5.77 -4.07 11.38
N LEU A 147 5.60 -2.77 11.13
CA LEU A 147 5.33 -2.27 9.79
C LEU A 147 6.49 -2.51 8.84
N VAL A 148 7.74 -2.35 9.29
CA VAL A 148 8.95 -2.66 8.49
C VAL A 148 8.98 -4.12 8.07
N LEU A 149 8.77 -5.04 9.02
CA LEU A 149 8.90 -6.48 8.76
C LEU A 149 7.76 -6.97 7.85
N TYR A 150 6.51 -6.60 8.14
CA TYR A 150 5.37 -7.00 7.32
C TYR A 150 5.42 -6.39 5.91
N ASN A 151 5.51 -5.05 5.81
CA ASN A 151 5.52 -4.38 4.50
C ASN A 151 6.81 -4.67 3.73
N GLY A 152 7.93 -4.82 4.43
CA GLY A 152 9.19 -5.23 3.80
C GLY A 152 9.10 -6.64 3.23
N ALA A 153 8.45 -7.58 3.90
CA ALA A 153 8.22 -8.92 3.36
C ALA A 153 7.29 -8.89 2.13
N VAL A 154 6.26 -8.03 2.13
CA VAL A 154 5.43 -7.78 0.93
C VAL A 154 6.27 -7.20 -0.22
N ILE A 155 7.11 -6.20 0.06
CA ILE A 155 8.01 -5.60 -0.95
C ILE A 155 9.02 -6.64 -1.46
N ALA A 156 9.55 -7.52 -0.61
CA ALA A 156 10.45 -8.60 -1.04
C ALA A 156 9.78 -9.54 -2.06
N GLU A 157 8.49 -9.85 -1.86
CA GLU A 157 7.70 -10.62 -2.82
C GLU A 157 7.50 -9.87 -4.14
N LEU A 158 7.24 -8.55 -4.07
CA LEU A 158 7.14 -7.71 -5.26
C LEU A 158 8.44 -7.70 -6.05
N VAL A 159 9.59 -7.54 -5.39
CA VAL A 159 10.91 -7.59 -6.03
C VAL A 159 11.14 -8.93 -6.72
N ARG A 160 10.89 -10.04 -6.03
CA ARG A 160 11.03 -11.40 -6.58
C ARG A 160 10.12 -11.60 -7.80
N SER A 161 8.85 -11.27 -7.66
CA SER A 161 7.85 -11.40 -8.73
C SER A 161 8.19 -10.50 -9.91
N GLY A 162 8.72 -9.30 -9.66
CA GLY A 162 9.16 -8.39 -10.69
C GLY A 162 10.28 -8.97 -11.55
N VAL A 163 11.26 -9.63 -10.95
CA VAL A 163 12.35 -10.30 -11.69
C VAL A 163 11.84 -11.51 -12.47
N VAL A 164 11.00 -12.34 -11.85
CA VAL A 164 10.43 -13.55 -12.49
C VAL A 164 9.55 -13.21 -13.70
N ASN A 165 8.86 -12.07 -13.67
CA ASN A 165 8.00 -11.61 -14.75
C ASN A 165 8.74 -10.93 -15.92
N LEU A 166 10.06 -10.76 -15.84
CA LEU A 166 10.83 -10.21 -16.95
C LEU A 166 10.92 -11.20 -18.12
N PRO A 167 10.97 -10.72 -19.38
CA PRO A 167 11.20 -11.58 -20.54
C PRO A 167 12.49 -12.39 -20.40
N ARG A 168 12.41 -13.71 -20.64
CA ARG A 168 13.56 -14.62 -20.50
C ARG A 168 14.78 -14.20 -21.34
N GLY A 169 14.54 -13.56 -22.49
CA GLY A 169 15.59 -13.01 -23.36
C GLY A 169 16.55 -12.04 -22.66
N GLN A 170 16.12 -11.33 -21.60
CA GLN A 170 17.02 -10.47 -20.80
C GLN A 170 18.08 -11.29 -20.06
N SER A 171 17.68 -12.46 -19.53
CA SER A 171 18.61 -13.39 -18.89
C SER A 171 19.53 -14.05 -19.90
N GLU A 172 18.97 -14.51 -21.02
CA GLU A 172 19.70 -15.22 -22.07
C GLU A 172 20.75 -14.31 -22.72
N ALA A 173 20.40 -13.07 -23.04
CA ALA A 173 21.35 -12.10 -23.60
C ALA A 173 22.53 -11.81 -22.66
N GLY A 174 22.28 -11.66 -21.36
CA GLY A 174 23.34 -11.46 -20.37
C GLY A 174 24.31 -12.64 -20.32
N LEU A 175 23.78 -13.86 -20.29
CA LEU A 175 24.59 -15.09 -20.31
C LEU A 175 25.37 -15.26 -21.63
N SER A 176 24.76 -14.93 -22.77
CA SER A 176 25.42 -14.95 -24.09
C SER A 176 26.55 -13.94 -24.22
N LEU A 177 26.52 -12.85 -23.44
CA LEU A 177 27.60 -11.87 -23.34
C LEU A 177 28.67 -12.25 -22.30
N GLY A 178 28.61 -13.46 -21.72
CA GLY A 178 29.58 -13.97 -20.77
C GLY A 178 29.37 -13.51 -19.32
N LEU A 179 28.24 -12.84 -19.01
CA LEU A 179 27.91 -12.52 -17.63
C LEU A 179 27.53 -13.80 -16.87
N THR A 180 27.92 -13.88 -15.61
CA THR A 180 27.40 -14.90 -14.69
C THR A 180 25.93 -14.63 -14.36
N GLN A 181 25.21 -15.64 -13.86
CA GLN A 181 23.82 -15.46 -13.44
C GLN A 181 23.68 -14.38 -12.34
N GLY A 182 24.66 -14.27 -11.44
CA GLY A 182 24.66 -13.23 -10.40
C GLY A 182 24.91 -11.83 -10.96
N GLN A 183 25.81 -11.69 -11.95
CA GLN A 183 26.03 -10.44 -12.66
C GLN A 183 24.77 -10.04 -13.44
N THR A 184 24.23 -10.95 -14.26
CA THR A 184 22.98 -10.74 -15.02
C THR A 184 21.83 -10.30 -14.12
N LEU A 185 21.67 -10.95 -12.97
CA LEU A 185 20.65 -10.56 -11.99
C LEU A 185 20.87 -9.13 -11.49
N ARG A 186 22.08 -8.78 -11.03
CA ARG A 186 22.36 -7.49 -10.37
C ARG A 186 22.46 -6.32 -11.36
N SER A 187 23.03 -6.52 -12.54
CA SER A 187 23.29 -5.45 -13.51
C SER A 187 22.15 -5.24 -14.51
N ILE A 188 21.35 -6.28 -14.79
CA ILE A 188 20.31 -6.22 -15.82
C ILE A 188 18.92 -6.39 -15.21
N GLN A 189 18.64 -7.54 -14.59
CA GLN A 189 17.27 -7.90 -14.19
C GLN A 189 16.77 -7.08 -13.01
N LEU A 190 17.56 -6.94 -11.95
CA LEU A 190 17.16 -6.30 -10.71
C LEU A 190 16.81 -4.81 -10.91
N PRO A 191 17.64 -3.98 -11.59
CA PRO A 191 17.28 -2.59 -11.86
C PRO A 191 15.98 -2.47 -12.67
N GLN A 192 15.79 -3.32 -13.69
CA GLN A 192 14.58 -3.33 -14.51
C GLN A 192 13.34 -3.75 -13.69
N ALA A 193 13.46 -4.81 -12.90
CA ALA A 193 12.38 -5.30 -12.05
C ALA A 193 11.98 -4.28 -10.98
N LEU A 194 12.95 -3.64 -10.32
CA LEU A 194 12.68 -2.61 -9.33
C LEU A 194 11.88 -1.45 -9.95
N ILE A 195 12.28 -1.00 -11.15
CA ILE A 195 11.56 0.06 -11.86
C ILE A 195 10.15 -0.39 -12.26
N ALA A 196 10.00 -1.60 -12.78
CA ALA A 196 8.70 -2.16 -13.15
C ALA A 196 7.76 -2.30 -11.93
N MET A 197 8.31 -2.57 -10.74
CA MET A 197 7.56 -2.73 -9.50
C MET A 197 7.36 -1.43 -8.71
N LEU A 198 8.00 -0.32 -9.10
CA LEU A 198 7.82 0.99 -8.44
C LEU A 198 6.36 1.38 -8.21
N PRO A 199 5.41 1.20 -9.15
CA PRO A 199 4.00 1.53 -8.89
C PRO A 199 3.41 0.75 -7.69
N ALA A 200 3.75 -0.53 -7.56
CA ALA A 200 3.31 -1.37 -6.46
C ALA A 200 4.01 -1.00 -5.14
N VAL A 201 5.33 -0.78 -5.17
CA VAL A 201 6.11 -0.35 -4.00
C VAL A 201 5.60 1.00 -3.46
N ILE A 202 5.30 1.94 -4.36
CA ILE A 202 4.75 3.24 -4.01
C ILE A 202 3.33 3.10 -3.42
N SER A 203 2.49 2.21 -3.98
CA SER A 203 1.16 1.93 -3.43
C SER A 203 1.25 1.33 -2.02
N GLN A 204 2.30 0.56 -1.73
CA GLN A 204 2.55 0.02 -0.40
C GLN A 204 2.77 1.14 0.65
N LEU A 205 3.26 2.32 0.27
CA LEU A 205 3.47 3.42 1.21
C LEU A 205 2.14 3.94 1.78
N VAL A 206 1.09 3.94 0.96
CA VAL A 206 -0.28 4.29 1.38
C VAL A 206 -0.81 3.24 2.35
N VAL A 207 -0.48 1.96 2.13
CA VAL A 207 -0.85 0.87 3.05
C VAL A 207 -0.14 1.04 4.39
N VAL A 208 1.16 1.30 4.40
CA VAL A 208 1.95 1.55 5.63
C VAL A 208 1.35 2.69 6.46
N LEU A 209 0.95 3.79 5.81
CA LEU A 209 0.31 4.92 6.49
C LEU A 209 -1.01 4.52 7.15
N LYS A 210 -1.87 3.77 6.45
CA LYS A 210 -3.16 3.31 7.00
C LYS A 210 -2.96 2.32 8.16
N ASP A 211 -2.04 1.37 7.99
CA ASP A 211 -1.77 0.33 8.99
C ASP A 211 -1.10 0.90 10.25
N SER A 212 -0.48 2.08 10.18
CA SER A 212 0.07 2.75 11.37
C SER A 212 -1.00 3.08 12.42
N ALA A 213 -2.27 3.25 12.00
CA ALA A 213 -3.40 3.48 12.90
C ALA A 213 -3.72 2.29 13.81
N LEU A 214 -3.20 1.09 13.49
CA LEU A 214 -3.31 -0.09 14.35
C LEU A 214 -2.53 0.10 15.67
N GLY A 215 -1.53 0.99 15.69
CA GLY A 215 -0.71 1.29 16.85
C GLY A 215 -1.50 1.81 18.05
N GLN A 216 -2.65 2.46 17.83
CA GLN A 216 -3.51 2.94 18.91
C GLN A 216 -3.91 1.83 19.91
N LEU A 217 -4.00 0.58 19.47
CA LEU A 217 -4.38 -0.55 20.34
C LEU A 217 -3.30 -0.87 21.38
N ILE A 218 -2.04 -0.56 21.08
CA ILE A 218 -0.90 -0.75 21.99
C ILE A 218 -0.51 0.54 22.72
N GLY A 219 -1.35 1.57 22.66
CA GLY A 219 -1.13 2.85 23.32
C GLY A 219 -0.22 3.82 22.57
N TYR A 220 0.15 3.52 21.32
CA TYR A 220 0.89 4.48 20.49
C TYR A 220 0.02 5.71 20.20
N THR A 221 0.54 6.91 20.51
CA THR A 221 -0.19 8.18 20.40
C THR A 221 -0.20 8.73 18.96
N ASP A 222 -0.75 7.95 18.05
CA ASP A 222 -1.05 8.37 16.67
C ASP A 222 -2.28 9.29 16.61
N LEU A 223 -2.67 9.72 15.40
CA LEU A 223 -3.83 10.60 15.19
C LEU A 223 -5.14 10.01 15.75
N LEU A 224 -5.37 8.70 15.58
CA LEU A 224 -6.59 8.04 16.05
C LEU A 224 -6.61 7.97 17.57
N ARG A 225 -5.50 7.58 18.19
CA ARG A 225 -5.36 7.53 19.64
C ARG A 225 -5.50 8.91 20.26
N SER A 226 -4.89 9.93 19.65
CA SER A 226 -4.95 11.31 20.15
C SER A 226 -6.38 11.84 20.15
N ALA A 227 -7.15 11.51 19.12
CA ALA A 227 -8.57 11.83 19.04
C ALA A 227 -9.43 11.07 20.05
N GLN A 228 -9.13 9.80 20.33
CA GLN A 228 -9.81 9.07 21.40
C GLN A 228 -9.54 9.69 22.78
N VAL A 229 -8.32 10.19 23.02
CA VAL A 229 -8.00 10.91 24.26
C VAL A 229 -8.78 12.22 24.34
N LEU A 230 -8.82 13.01 23.25
CA LEU A 230 -9.62 14.24 23.19
C LEU A 230 -11.13 13.98 23.42
N ALA A 231 -11.63 12.85 22.92
CA ALA A 231 -13.02 12.44 23.09
C ALA A 231 -13.32 11.85 24.48
N SER A 232 -12.31 11.55 25.29
CA SER A 232 -12.50 10.98 26.62
C SER A 232 -12.97 12.03 27.63
N GLY A 233 -13.72 11.61 28.66
CA GLY A 233 -14.09 12.50 29.77
C GLY A 233 -15.12 13.60 29.46
N GLY A 234 -16.07 13.35 28.56
CA GLY A 234 -17.16 14.29 28.22
C GLY A 234 -16.99 15.00 26.87
N GLY A 235 -15.99 14.60 26.08
CA GLY A 235 -15.84 15.03 24.69
C GLY A 235 -16.90 14.44 23.75
N ASN A 236 -16.87 14.90 22.49
CA ASN A 236 -17.81 14.51 21.44
C ASN A 236 -17.19 13.46 20.50
N PRO A 237 -17.31 12.15 20.80
CA PRO A 237 -16.53 11.11 20.12
C PRO A 237 -16.84 11.01 18.62
N LEU A 238 -18.10 11.14 18.21
CA LEU A 238 -18.50 11.03 16.81
C LEU A 238 -17.89 12.16 15.96
N GLN A 239 -17.98 13.40 16.44
CA GLN A 239 -17.50 14.60 15.76
C GLN A 239 -15.97 14.62 15.72
N THR A 240 -15.32 14.25 16.83
CA THR A 240 -13.85 14.13 16.88
C THR A 240 -13.34 13.03 15.94
N LEU A 241 -14.00 11.86 15.87
CA LEU A 241 -13.64 10.80 14.92
C LEU A 241 -13.95 11.19 13.47
N PHE A 242 -14.99 11.98 13.23
CA PHE A 242 -15.28 12.52 11.90
C PHE A 242 -14.16 13.44 11.41
N VAL A 243 -13.65 14.34 12.26
CA VAL A 243 -12.49 15.19 11.94
C VAL A 243 -11.28 14.34 11.61
N VAL A 244 -10.99 13.32 12.41
CA VAL A 244 -9.88 12.38 12.13
C VAL A 244 -10.08 11.61 10.82
N ALA A 245 -11.31 11.17 10.52
CA ALA A 245 -11.60 10.48 9.26
C ALA A 245 -11.33 11.40 8.05
N VAL A 246 -11.76 12.66 8.12
CA VAL A 246 -11.47 13.67 7.09
C VAL A 246 -9.96 13.88 6.95
N LEU A 247 -9.24 14.06 8.06
CA LEU A 247 -7.78 14.22 8.04
C LEU A 247 -7.07 13.00 7.43
N PHE A 248 -7.43 11.78 7.84
CA PHE A 248 -6.88 10.56 7.24
C PHE A 248 -7.17 10.48 5.74
N ILE A 249 -8.38 10.82 5.30
CA ILE A 249 -8.74 10.82 3.87
C ILE A 249 -7.89 11.84 3.11
N LEU A 250 -7.77 13.08 3.61
CA LEU A 250 -6.98 14.12 2.95
C LEU A 250 -5.50 13.73 2.82
N VAL A 251 -4.92 13.19 3.89
CA VAL A 251 -3.51 12.75 3.90
C VAL A 251 -3.32 11.57 2.95
N ASN A 252 -4.20 10.57 2.98
CA ASN A 252 -4.12 9.41 2.09
C ASN A 252 -4.33 9.78 0.63
N MET A 253 -5.26 10.71 0.34
CA MET A 253 -5.50 11.20 -1.01
C MET A 253 -4.30 12.00 -1.52
N GLY A 254 -3.72 12.86 -0.68
CA GLY A 254 -2.48 13.58 -0.99
C GLY A 254 -1.32 12.63 -1.27
N LEU A 255 -1.11 11.64 -0.41
CA LEU A 255 -0.06 10.64 -0.58
C LEU A 255 -0.29 9.80 -1.85
N SER A 256 -1.52 9.34 -2.10
CA SER A 256 -1.88 8.58 -3.31
C SER A 256 -1.68 9.40 -4.59
N TRP A 257 -1.98 10.70 -4.55
CA TRP A 257 -1.72 11.59 -5.67
C TRP A 257 -0.23 11.76 -5.94
N VAL A 258 0.59 12.03 -4.90
CA VAL A 258 2.06 12.10 -5.02
C VAL A 258 2.62 10.78 -5.55
N ALA A 259 2.17 9.67 -4.97
CA ALA A 259 2.50 8.31 -5.36
C ALA A 259 2.27 8.05 -6.85
N HIS A 260 1.05 8.30 -7.34
CA HIS A 260 0.71 8.11 -8.75
C HIS A 260 1.50 9.05 -9.66
N ARG A 261 1.73 10.31 -9.25
CA ARG A 261 2.51 11.26 -10.04
C ARG A 261 3.96 10.82 -10.17
N LEU A 262 4.57 10.33 -9.09
CA LEU A 262 5.95 9.82 -9.07
C LEU A 262 6.06 8.54 -9.91
N SER A 263 5.14 7.60 -9.73
CA SER A 263 5.05 6.36 -10.50
C SER A 263 4.98 6.63 -12.02
N ARG A 264 4.10 7.55 -12.44
CA ARG A 264 3.98 7.91 -13.87
C ARG A 264 5.25 8.52 -14.45
N ARG A 265 5.96 9.36 -13.70
CA ARG A 265 7.23 9.98 -14.16
C ARG A 265 8.36 8.98 -14.32
N LEU A 266 8.39 7.94 -13.48
CA LEU A 266 9.44 6.92 -13.50
C LEU A 266 9.14 5.84 -14.55
N SER A 267 7.89 5.39 -14.66
CA SER A 267 7.47 4.39 -15.66
C SER A 267 7.64 4.91 -17.10
N SER A 268 7.39 6.21 -17.36
CA SER A 268 7.58 6.80 -18.69
C SER A 268 9.03 6.81 -19.17
N ARG A 269 10.02 6.60 -18.29
CA ARG A 269 11.45 6.55 -18.65
C ARG A 269 11.93 5.15 -19.05
N THR A 270 11.16 4.11 -18.74
CA THR A 270 11.56 2.70 -18.97
C THR A 270 10.68 2.02 -20.02
N ALA A 271 9.53 2.61 -20.36
CA ALA A 271 8.74 2.21 -21.52
C ALA A 271 9.42 2.68 -22.83
N GLY A 272 10.58 2.10 -23.15
CA GLY A 272 11.06 2.12 -24.53
C GLY A 272 10.00 1.48 -25.41
N ARG A 273 9.48 2.22 -26.39
CA ARG A 273 8.60 1.65 -27.42
C ARG A 273 9.36 0.48 -28.06
N THR A 274 8.84 -0.73 -27.95
CA THR A 274 9.30 -1.83 -28.78
C THR A 274 8.81 -1.52 -30.19
N GLU A 275 9.62 -0.80 -30.97
CA GLU A 275 9.45 -0.84 -32.42
C GLU A 275 9.72 -2.28 -32.83
N ALA A 276 8.79 -2.88 -33.58
CA ALA A 276 9.04 -4.13 -34.24
C ALA A 276 10.20 -3.88 -35.21
N GLY A 277 11.42 -4.23 -34.80
CA GLY A 277 12.58 -4.19 -35.67
C GLY A 277 12.30 -5.03 -36.91
N PRO A 278 12.88 -4.69 -38.08
CA PRO A 278 12.75 -5.51 -39.28
C PRO A 278 13.34 -6.89 -38.96
N GLY A 279 12.48 -7.84 -38.62
CA GLY A 279 12.91 -9.20 -38.27
C GLY A 279 13.60 -9.82 -39.47
N ILE A 280 14.85 -10.25 -39.30
CA ILE A 280 15.61 -11.04 -40.29
C ILE A 280 15.20 -12.52 -40.19
N GLY A 281 13.90 -12.78 -40.20
CA GLY A 281 13.33 -14.11 -40.08
C GLY A 281 11.89 -14.14 -40.57
N PRO A 282 11.41 -15.26 -41.13
CA PRO A 282 10.07 -15.34 -41.68
C PRO A 282 9.07 -14.95 -40.59
N SER A 283 8.26 -13.94 -40.88
CA SER A 283 7.17 -13.52 -40.03
C SER A 283 6.30 -14.74 -39.75
N ILE A 284 6.30 -15.20 -38.51
CA ILE A 284 5.30 -16.17 -38.06
C ILE A 284 3.98 -15.43 -38.19
N ALA A 285 3.27 -15.70 -39.27
CA ALA A 285 1.96 -15.13 -39.54
C ALA A 285 1.06 -15.55 -38.38
N VAL A 286 0.85 -14.64 -37.43
CA VAL A 286 -0.30 -14.74 -36.54
C VAL A 286 -1.49 -14.57 -37.47
N THR A 287 -2.13 -15.68 -37.81
CA THR A 287 -3.33 -15.77 -38.62
C THR A 287 -4.37 -14.86 -37.99
N ARG A 288 -4.50 -13.64 -38.50
CA ARG A 288 -5.71 -12.85 -38.30
C ARG A 288 -6.79 -13.59 -39.08
N GLY A 289 -7.67 -14.25 -38.34
CA GLY A 289 -8.87 -14.84 -38.89
C GLY A 289 -9.58 -13.80 -39.74
N VAL A 290 -9.69 -14.11 -41.02
CA VAL A 290 -10.48 -13.40 -42.01
C VAL A 290 -11.94 -13.55 -41.60
N ALA A 291 -12.58 -12.48 -41.14
CA ALA A 291 -14.02 -12.35 -41.22
C ALA A 291 -14.30 -11.61 -42.53
N ALA A 292 -14.61 -12.41 -43.56
CA ALA A 292 -15.13 -11.94 -44.82
C ALA A 292 -16.57 -11.40 -44.64
N GLU A 293 -16.87 -10.43 -45.48
CA GLU A 293 -18.18 -9.84 -45.77
C GLU A 293 -19.31 -10.88 -45.83
N VAL A 294 -20.41 -10.65 -45.08
CA VAL A 294 -21.81 -10.39 -45.51
C VAL A 294 -22.63 -10.07 -44.26
#